data_AF-A0A0S7YQI1-F1
#
_entry.id   AF-A0A0S7YQI1-F1
#
_cell.length_a   1.000
_cell.length_b   1.000
_cell.length_c   1.000
_cell.angle_alpha   90.00
_cell.angle_beta   90.00
_cell.angle_gamma   90.00
#
_symmetry.space_group_name_H-M   'P 1'
#
loop_
_entity.id
_entity.type
_entity.pdbx_description
1 polymer ?
#
loop_
_entity_poly.entity_id
_entity_poly.type
_entity_poly.pdbx_seq_one_letter_code
_entity_poly.pdbx_strand_id
1 'polypeptide(L)'
;MEIELEGIVVVVGNYGSGKTEVAINLAVERKKAGFDVRVADLDLVNPYFRTREARSLLAGLDIDLVLPPEDMLHADLPLLSPLVAGMIRKPSQVTIIDVGGNDAGATVLSALAEAFGGKQYHMLQVINPLRPNTDTIAGCLNIRGQIEAAARMSINGLIGNANLIDETTPADIYRGVEFVQRLSKESALALRFVTVADELLPEIDMERMACPVLTIYRQLVPPWKKARVPQHQFNGGK
;
A
#
# COMPACT_ATOMS: atom_id res chain seq x y z
N MET A 1 1.31 -1.47 19.59
CA MET A 1 1.19 -2.59 18.63
C MET A 1 2.03 -2.24 17.42
N GLU A 2 2.80 -3.19 16.88
CA GLU A 2 3.69 -2.94 15.73
C GLU A 2 3.16 -3.63 14.47
N ILE A 3 3.57 -3.13 13.30
CA ILE A 3 3.25 -3.75 12.02
C ILE A 3 4.24 -4.89 11.77
N GLU A 4 3.75 -6.13 11.81
CA GLU A 4 4.55 -7.32 11.55
C GLU A 4 4.30 -7.81 10.12
N LEU A 5 4.99 -7.20 9.15
CA LEU A 5 4.93 -7.59 7.73
C LEU A 5 6.33 -7.77 7.16
N GLU A 6 6.60 -9.01 6.74
CA GLU A 6 7.85 -9.45 6.11
C GLU A 6 7.54 -10.29 4.85
N GLY A 7 8.54 -10.49 4.01
CA GLY A 7 8.41 -11.20 2.74
C GLY A 7 7.71 -10.35 1.68
N ILE A 8 6.87 -11.00 0.86
CA ILE A 8 6.24 -10.34 -0.31
C ILE A 8 4.89 -9.76 0.09
N VAL A 9 4.76 -8.45 0.04
CA VAL A 9 3.52 -7.71 0.33
C VAL A 9 2.97 -7.12 -0.97
N VAL A 10 1.79 -7.55 -1.38
CA VAL A 10 1.07 -7.04 -2.55
C VAL A 10 -0.05 -6.13 -2.06
N VAL A 11 0.00 -4.85 -2.43
CA VAL A 11 -0.99 -3.85 -2.02
C VAL A 11 -2.01 -3.66 -3.15
N VAL A 12 -3.27 -3.99 -2.87
CA VAL A 12 -4.38 -3.93 -3.84
C VAL A 12 -5.58 -3.17 -3.26
N GLY A 13 -6.63 -2.95 -4.06
CA GLY A 13 -7.85 -2.27 -3.61
C GLY A 13 -8.41 -1.27 -4.61
N ASN A 14 -9.56 -0.69 -4.26
CA ASN A 14 -10.34 0.16 -5.16
C ASN A 14 -9.56 1.39 -5.66
N TYR A 15 -9.90 1.93 -6.83
CA TYR A 15 -9.38 3.23 -7.25
C TYR A 15 -9.67 4.31 -6.19
N GLY A 16 -8.67 5.15 -5.92
CA GLY A 16 -8.77 6.21 -4.90
C GLY A 16 -8.78 5.74 -3.44
N SER A 17 -8.54 4.46 -3.16
CA SER A 17 -8.45 3.94 -1.78
C SER A 17 -7.14 4.32 -1.06
N GLY A 18 -6.15 4.86 -1.79
CA GLY A 18 -4.87 5.31 -1.22
C GLY A 18 -3.74 4.27 -1.23
N LYS A 19 -3.85 3.20 -2.03
CA LYS A 19 -2.85 2.11 -2.16
C LYS A 19 -1.40 2.60 -2.21
N THR A 20 -1.08 3.46 -3.16
CA THR A 20 0.28 3.96 -3.40
C THR A 20 0.84 4.69 -2.20
N GLU A 21 0.06 5.55 -1.56
CA GLU A 21 0.48 6.27 -0.35
C GLU A 21 0.71 5.31 0.83
N VAL A 22 -0.15 4.29 0.97
CA VAL A 22 0.02 3.22 1.95
C VAL A 22 1.28 2.41 1.69
N ALA A 23 1.54 2.03 0.43
CA ALA A 23 2.71 1.25 0.04
C ALA A 23 4.02 2.01 0.32
N ILE A 24 4.08 3.29 -0.01
CA ILE A 24 5.24 4.15 0.27
C ILE A 24 5.48 4.26 1.78
N ASN A 25 4.45 4.57 2.56
CA ASN A 25 4.62 4.75 4.01
C ASN A 25 4.95 3.42 4.71
N LEU A 26 4.39 2.29 4.25
CA LEU A 26 4.77 0.97 4.74
C LEU A 26 6.24 0.66 4.45
N ALA A 27 6.73 0.99 3.25
CA ALA A 27 8.15 0.81 2.91
C ALA A 27 9.06 1.59 3.85
N VAL A 28 8.73 2.86 4.11
CA VAL A 28 9.48 3.73 5.01
C VAL A 28 9.44 3.22 6.45
N GLU A 29 8.28 2.79 6.92
CA GLU A 29 8.10 2.28 8.28
C GLU A 29 8.92 0.98 8.50
N ARG A 30 8.91 0.05 7.53
CA ARG A 30 9.72 -1.16 7.57
C ARG A 30 11.22 -0.89 7.46
N LYS A 31 11.65 0.05 6.62
CA LYS A 31 13.07 0.45 6.55
C LYS A 31 13.55 1.03 7.88
N LYS A 32 12.72 1.84 8.54
CA LYS A 32 13.02 2.39 9.88
C LYS A 32 13.10 1.32 10.95
N ALA A 33 12.32 0.25 10.82
CA ALA A 33 12.41 -0.92 11.69
C ALA A 33 13.65 -1.81 11.40
N GLY A 34 14.54 -1.40 10.48
CA GLY A 34 15.82 -2.06 10.21
C GLY A 34 15.78 -3.14 9.14
N PHE A 35 14.67 -3.28 8.40
CA PHE A 35 14.55 -4.25 7.33
C PHE A 35 15.14 -3.74 6.02
N ASP A 36 15.67 -4.66 5.21
CA ASP A 36 15.94 -4.41 3.80
C ASP A 36 14.62 -4.39 3.00
N VAL A 37 14.37 -3.26 2.31
CA VAL A 37 13.08 -2.98 1.66
C VAL A 37 13.27 -2.71 0.18
N ARG A 38 12.45 -3.38 -0.63
CA ARG A 38 12.32 -3.13 -2.07
C ARG A 38 10.87 -2.86 -2.43
N VAL A 39 10.65 -1.98 -3.39
CA VAL A 39 9.31 -1.58 -3.84
C VAL A 39 9.21 -1.70 -5.35
N ALA A 40 8.09 -2.17 -5.88
CA ALA A 40 7.74 -2.10 -7.30
C ALA A 40 6.39 -1.43 -7.52
N ASP A 41 6.30 -0.64 -8.59
CA ASP A 41 5.12 0.10 -9.00
C ASP A 41 4.47 -0.52 -10.24
N LEU A 42 3.37 -1.26 -10.08
CA LEU A 42 2.62 -1.86 -11.19
C LEU A 42 1.39 -1.03 -11.61
N ASP A 43 1.24 0.21 -11.15
CA ASP A 43 0.08 1.04 -11.54
C ASP A 43 0.18 1.51 -12.99
N LEU A 44 -0.62 0.94 -13.88
CA LEU A 44 -0.67 1.33 -15.31
C LEU A 44 -1.76 2.37 -15.60
N VAL A 45 -2.59 2.71 -14.63
CA VAL A 45 -3.82 3.49 -14.83
C VAL A 45 -3.61 4.94 -14.46
N ASN A 46 -2.91 5.22 -13.36
CA ASN A 46 -2.74 6.58 -12.86
C ASN A 46 -1.44 7.20 -13.37
N PRO A 47 -1.46 8.22 -14.24
CA PRO A 47 -0.23 8.85 -14.72
C PRO A 47 0.43 9.80 -13.70
N TYR A 48 -0.27 10.23 -12.65
CA TYR A 48 0.15 11.35 -11.79
C TYR A 48 0.48 10.97 -10.35
N PHE A 49 -0.20 10.00 -9.76
CA PHE A 49 0.01 9.61 -8.36
C PHE A 49 0.50 8.17 -8.29
N ARG A 50 1.77 7.98 -8.67
CA ARG A 50 2.42 6.68 -8.69
C ARG A 50 3.56 6.63 -7.70
N THR A 51 3.95 5.42 -7.31
CA THR A 51 5.07 5.21 -6.38
C THR A 51 6.38 5.80 -6.91
N ARG A 52 6.55 5.86 -8.24
CA ARG A 52 7.68 6.54 -8.92
C ARG A 52 7.86 8.02 -8.57
N GLU A 53 6.81 8.73 -8.18
CA GLU A 53 6.92 10.13 -7.71
C GLU A 53 7.68 10.23 -6.37
N ALA A 54 7.69 9.16 -5.58
CA ALA A 54 8.44 9.08 -4.32
C ALA A 54 9.87 8.57 -4.48
N ARG A 55 10.40 8.43 -5.72
CA ARG A 55 11.73 7.86 -5.97
C ARG A 55 12.84 8.54 -5.17
N SER A 56 12.89 9.87 -5.16
CA SER A 56 13.93 10.62 -4.44
C SER A 56 13.87 10.39 -2.93
N LEU A 57 12.67 10.28 -2.36
CA LEU A 57 12.48 9.95 -0.94
C LEU A 57 12.97 8.53 -0.64
N LEU A 58 12.49 7.55 -1.41
CA LEU A 58 12.81 6.13 -1.19
C LEU A 58 14.32 5.89 -1.35
N ALA A 59 14.93 6.44 -2.40
CA ALA A 59 16.37 6.35 -2.61
C ALA A 59 17.17 7.04 -1.49
N GLY A 60 16.72 8.20 -1.00
CA GLY A 60 17.34 8.89 0.14
C GLY A 60 17.28 8.10 1.46
N LEU A 61 16.40 7.10 1.54
CA LEU A 61 16.26 6.19 2.67
C LEU A 61 16.86 4.81 2.39
N ASP A 62 17.60 4.63 1.30
CA ASP A 62 18.17 3.34 0.89
C ASP A 62 17.09 2.25 0.69
N ILE A 63 15.95 2.64 0.12
CA ILE A 63 14.87 1.75 -0.31
C ILE A 63 14.95 1.62 -1.84
N ASP A 64 15.19 0.41 -2.33
CA ASP A 64 15.30 0.14 -3.77
C ASP A 64 13.91 0.16 -4.42
N LEU A 65 13.69 1.13 -5.30
CA LEU A 65 12.48 1.23 -6.10
C LEU A 65 12.75 0.68 -7.51
N VAL A 66 12.13 -0.46 -7.82
CA VAL A 66 12.22 -1.13 -9.11
C VAL A 66 11.39 -0.38 -10.15
N LEU A 67 12.08 0.33 -11.05
CA LEU A 67 11.52 1.04 -12.19
C LEU A 67 12.15 0.54 -13.49
N PRO A 68 11.48 0.71 -14.65
CA PRO A 68 12.17 0.56 -15.92
C PRO A 68 13.28 1.64 -16.06
N PRO A 69 14.24 1.46 -16.98
CA PRO A 69 15.26 2.47 -17.30
C PRO A 69 14.65 3.85 -17.57
N GLU A 70 15.39 4.93 -17.23
CA GLU A 70 14.88 6.32 -17.29
C GLU A 70 14.43 6.74 -18.68
N ASP A 71 15.11 6.27 -19.73
CA ASP A 71 14.79 6.51 -21.13
C ASP A 71 13.55 5.72 -21.61
N MET A 72 13.05 4.79 -20.78
CA MET A 72 11.93 3.90 -21.07
C MET A 72 10.83 3.97 -20.00
N LEU A 73 10.78 5.06 -19.20
CA LEU A 73 9.73 5.25 -18.19
C LEU A 73 8.31 5.24 -18.75
N HIS A 74 8.16 5.46 -20.07
CA HIS A 74 6.90 5.42 -20.82
C HIS A 74 6.60 4.04 -21.48
N ALA A 75 7.52 3.07 -21.42
CA ALA A 75 7.34 1.73 -21.98
C ALA A 75 6.88 0.77 -20.86
N ASP A 76 5.56 0.68 -20.65
CA ASP A 76 5.03 0.51 -19.29
C ASP A 76 5.02 -0.90 -18.69
N LEU A 77 4.75 -1.97 -19.44
CA LEU A 77 4.50 -3.30 -18.83
C LEU A 77 5.42 -4.45 -19.28
N PRO A 78 5.78 -4.58 -20.58
CA PRO A 78 6.62 -5.68 -21.04
C PRO A 78 8.03 -5.70 -20.44
N LEU A 79 8.59 -4.52 -20.15
CA LEU A 79 9.92 -4.37 -19.53
C LEU A 79 9.88 -4.45 -18.01
N LEU A 80 8.78 -3.99 -17.41
CA LEU A 80 8.63 -3.96 -15.96
C LEU A 80 8.33 -5.35 -15.38
N SER A 81 7.54 -6.16 -16.10
CA SER A 81 7.16 -7.50 -15.66
C SER A 81 8.37 -8.41 -15.36
N PRO A 82 9.42 -8.50 -16.21
CA PRO A 82 10.63 -9.26 -15.89
C PRO A 82 11.39 -8.76 -14.66
N LEU A 83 11.50 -7.44 -14.46
CA LEU A 83 12.18 -6.86 -13.29
C LEU A 83 11.44 -7.20 -11.99
N VAL A 84 10.12 -7.03 -12.00
CA VAL A 84 9.26 -7.38 -10.86
C VAL A 84 9.24 -8.89 -10.62
N ALA A 85 9.19 -9.72 -11.67
CA ALA A 85 9.33 -11.17 -11.54
C ALA A 85 10.68 -11.56 -10.91
N GLY A 86 11.77 -10.89 -11.27
CA GLY A 86 13.08 -11.06 -10.66
C GLY A 86 13.07 -10.72 -9.16
N MET A 87 12.43 -9.60 -8.80
CA MET A 87 12.24 -9.17 -7.41
C MET A 87 11.37 -10.16 -6.60
N ILE A 88 10.33 -10.74 -7.20
CA ILE A 88 9.49 -11.77 -6.56
C ILE A 88 10.25 -13.09 -6.38
N ARG A 89 11.09 -13.48 -7.35
CA ARG A 89 11.91 -14.70 -7.26
C ARG A 89 13.00 -14.58 -6.20
N LYS A 90 13.58 -13.38 -6.04
CA LYS A 90 14.61 -13.05 -5.04
C LYS A 90 14.16 -11.83 -4.22
N PRO A 91 13.21 -12.01 -3.28
CA PRO A 91 12.71 -10.93 -2.47
C PRO A 91 13.76 -10.46 -1.46
N SER A 92 13.68 -9.18 -1.06
CA SER A 92 14.36 -8.67 0.14
C SER A 92 13.60 -9.12 1.40
N GLN A 93 14.01 -8.65 2.58
CA GLN A 93 13.28 -8.94 3.81
C GLN A 93 11.84 -8.41 3.75
N VAL A 94 11.62 -7.26 3.10
CA VAL A 94 10.29 -6.76 2.74
C VAL A 94 10.27 -6.33 1.28
N THR A 95 9.48 -7.02 0.46
CA THR A 95 9.25 -6.70 -0.95
C THR A 95 7.82 -6.21 -1.13
N ILE A 96 7.62 -4.94 -1.43
CA ILE A 96 6.30 -4.33 -1.61
C ILE A 96 5.97 -4.17 -3.09
N ILE A 97 4.78 -4.60 -3.51
CA ILE A 97 4.28 -4.49 -4.87
C ILE A 97 3.00 -3.66 -4.82
N ASP A 98 3.09 -2.41 -5.28
CA ASP A 98 1.93 -1.52 -5.41
C ASP A 98 1.20 -1.81 -6.72
N VAL A 99 -0.06 -2.24 -6.63
CA VAL A 99 -0.85 -2.69 -7.78
C VAL A 99 -1.96 -1.68 -8.03
N GLY A 100 -1.86 -0.95 -9.14
CA GLY A 100 -2.81 0.08 -9.51
C GLY A 100 -4.06 -0.40 -10.24
N GLY A 101 -5.19 0.26 -9.97
CA GLY A 101 -6.48 -0.03 -10.62
C GLY A 101 -7.10 -1.38 -10.25
N ASN A 102 -8.42 -1.52 -10.43
CA ASN A 102 -9.14 -2.75 -10.06
C ASN A 102 -8.84 -3.89 -11.03
N ASP A 103 -8.94 -3.65 -12.34
CA ASP A 103 -8.88 -4.74 -13.33
C ASP A 103 -7.50 -4.83 -14.03
N ALA A 104 -6.91 -3.69 -14.39
CA ALA A 104 -5.66 -3.64 -15.14
C ALA A 104 -4.45 -4.14 -14.33
N GLY A 105 -4.21 -3.59 -13.14
CA GLY A 105 -3.10 -4.03 -12.29
C GLY A 105 -3.29 -5.45 -11.74
N ALA A 106 -4.52 -5.86 -11.45
CA ALA A 106 -4.80 -7.24 -11.05
C ALA A 106 -4.49 -8.23 -12.18
N THR A 107 -4.76 -7.88 -13.44
CA THR A 107 -4.36 -8.72 -14.59
C THR A 107 -2.85 -8.89 -14.68
N VAL A 108 -2.05 -7.85 -14.36
CA VAL A 108 -0.58 -7.95 -14.33
C VAL A 108 -0.10 -8.97 -13.31
N LEU A 109 -0.73 -9.03 -12.12
CA LEU A 109 -0.39 -10.04 -11.11
C LEU A 109 -0.53 -11.47 -11.64
N SER A 110 -1.55 -11.73 -12.47
CA SER A 110 -1.74 -13.06 -13.07
C SER A 110 -0.56 -13.49 -13.94
N ALA A 111 0.07 -12.54 -14.67
CA ALA A 111 1.26 -12.81 -15.47
C ALA A 111 2.53 -13.04 -14.61
N LEU A 112 2.51 -12.59 -13.36
CA LEU A 112 3.61 -12.75 -12.40
C LEU A 112 3.41 -13.97 -11.48
N ALA A 113 2.28 -14.68 -11.55
CA ALA A 113 1.94 -15.78 -10.66
C ALA A 113 3.03 -16.87 -10.58
N GLU A 114 3.65 -17.21 -11.72
CA GLU A 114 4.76 -18.17 -11.76
C GLU A 114 6.00 -17.71 -10.98
N ALA A 115 6.26 -16.40 -10.91
CA ALA A 115 7.41 -15.86 -10.19
C ALA A 115 7.31 -16.09 -8.68
N PHE A 116 6.08 -16.12 -8.14
CA PHE A 116 5.84 -16.44 -6.73
C PHE A 116 6.30 -17.87 -6.44
N GLY A 117 6.07 -18.82 -7.35
CA GLY A 117 6.58 -20.19 -7.23
C GLY A 117 6.22 -20.87 -5.91
N GLY A 118 4.99 -20.65 -5.43
CA GLY A 118 4.50 -21.19 -4.16
C GLY A 118 5.01 -20.50 -2.89
N LYS A 119 5.79 -19.41 -3.00
CA LYS A 119 6.17 -18.59 -1.83
C LYS A 119 4.94 -18.02 -1.14
N GLN A 120 5.01 -17.92 0.18
CA GLN A 120 4.03 -17.19 0.97
C GLN A 120 4.07 -15.69 0.60
N TYR A 121 2.90 -15.07 0.58
CA TYR A 121 2.74 -13.65 0.29
C TYR A 121 1.62 -13.05 1.13
N HIS A 122 1.64 -11.75 1.32
CA HIS A 122 0.58 -10.96 1.94
C HIS A 122 -0.09 -10.12 0.86
N MET A 123 -1.27 -10.54 0.39
CA MET A 123 -2.05 -9.74 -0.55
C MET A 123 -3.11 -8.98 0.23
N LEU A 124 -2.86 -7.69 0.42
CA LEU A 124 -3.57 -6.83 1.35
C LEU A 124 -4.46 -5.84 0.60
N GLN A 125 -5.77 -5.91 0.85
CA GLN A 125 -6.74 -4.99 0.25
C GLN A 125 -6.85 -3.72 1.10
N VAL A 126 -6.56 -2.58 0.50
CA VAL A 126 -6.76 -1.25 1.09
C VAL A 126 -8.23 -0.86 0.95
N ILE A 127 -8.87 -0.71 2.11
CA ILE A 127 -10.29 -0.37 2.25
C ILE A 127 -10.42 1.08 2.66
N ASN A 128 -11.10 1.88 1.85
CA ASN A 128 -11.51 3.23 2.20
C ASN A 128 -13.04 3.30 2.22
N PRO A 129 -13.69 3.33 3.39
CA PRO A 129 -15.15 3.38 3.49
C PRO A 129 -15.75 4.72 3.04
N LEU A 130 -14.92 5.71 2.72
CA LEU A 130 -15.34 7.03 2.25
C LEU A 130 -15.30 7.11 0.71
N ARG A 131 -15.55 5.98 0.03
CA ARG A 131 -15.63 5.89 -1.43
C ARG A 131 -16.91 5.13 -1.83
N PRO A 132 -17.61 5.53 -2.90
CA PRO A 132 -18.92 4.95 -3.25
C PRO A 132 -18.94 3.43 -3.46
N ASN A 133 -17.83 2.83 -3.92
CA ASN A 133 -17.79 1.38 -4.20
C ASN A 133 -17.36 0.54 -2.98
N THR A 134 -16.93 1.18 -1.89
CA THR A 134 -16.38 0.52 -0.71
C THR A 134 -16.95 1.08 0.60
N ASP A 135 -18.07 1.80 0.53
CA ASP A 135 -18.81 2.35 1.68
C ASP A 135 -19.69 1.31 2.38
N THR A 136 -19.84 0.13 1.80
CA THR A 136 -20.56 -1.02 2.35
C THR A 136 -19.68 -2.27 2.37
N ILE A 137 -19.96 -3.20 3.30
CA ILE A 137 -19.24 -4.49 3.38
C ILE A 137 -19.43 -5.28 2.07
N ALA A 138 -20.65 -5.33 1.55
CA ALA A 138 -20.95 -5.98 0.27
C ALA A 138 -20.14 -5.37 -0.89
N GLY A 139 -20.00 -4.04 -0.94
CA GLY A 139 -19.14 -3.37 -1.93
C GLY A 139 -17.68 -3.79 -1.81
N CYS A 140 -17.14 -3.82 -0.59
CA CYS A 140 -15.77 -4.28 -0.34
C CYS A 140 -15.52 -5.72 -0.79
N LEU A 141 -16.46 -6.63 -0.48
CA LEU A 141 -16.41 -8.04 -0.89
C LEU A 141 -16.54 -8.22 -2.41
N ASN A 142 -17.37 -7.40 -3.07
CA ASN A 142 -17.48 -7.40 -4.52
C ASN A 142 -16.17 -6.97 -5.19
N ILE A 143 -15.56 -5.87 -4.72
CA ILE A 143 -14.24 -5.43 -5.22
C ILE A 143 -13.17 -6.49 -4.96
N ARG A 144 -13.19 -7.15 -3.80
CA ARG A 144 -12.30 -8.28 -3.51
C ARG A 144 -12.43 -9.37 -4.56
N GLY A 145 -13.66 -9.83 -4.83
CA GLY A 145 -13.91 -10.89 -5.81
C GLY A 145 -13.44 -10.54 -7.21
N GLN A 146 -13.62 -9.29 -7.65
CA GLN A 146 -13.11 -8.79 -8.93
C GLN A 146 -11.57 -8.86 -9.01
N ILE A 147 -10.89 -8.38 -7.98
CA ILE A 147 -9.41 -8.39 -7.90
C ILE A 147 -8.89 -9.82 -7.87
N GLU A 148 -9.46 -10.70 -7.03
CA GLU A 148 -9.02 -12.10 -6.92
C GLU A 148 -9.23 -12.85 -8.24
N ALA A 149 -10.35 -12.62 -8.94
CA ALA A 149 -10.63 -13.22 -10.24
C ALA A 149 -9.63 -12.78 -11.32
N ALA A 150 -9.29 -11.48 -11.37
CA ALA A 150 -8.33 -10.94 -12.33
C ALA A 150 -6.89 -11.36 -12.01
N ALA A 151 -6.50 -11.36 -10.73
CA ALA A 151 -5.15 -11.71 -10.29
C ALA A 151 -4.89 -13.22 -10.26
N ARG A 152 -5.93 -14.05 -10.13
CA ARG A 152 -5.83 -15.49 -9.81
C ARG A 152 -5.01 -15.74 -8.55
N MET A 153 -5.12 -14.82 -7.59
CA MET A 153 -4.45 -14.82 -6.29
C MET A 153 -5.47 -14.44 -5.23
N SER A 154 -5.27 -14.90 -4.00
CA SER A 154 -6.22 -14.67 -2.91
C SER A 154 -5.79 -13.50 -2.05
N ILE A 155 -6.70 -12.56 -1.81
CA ILE A 155 -6.53 -11.52 -0.80
C ILE A 155 -6.59 -12.20 0.57
N ASN A 156 -5.59 -11.95 1.41
CA ASN A 156 -5.43 -12.62 2.71
C ASN A 156 -5.24 -11.66 3.89
N GLY A 157 -5.50 -10.37 3.68
CA GLY A 157 -5.55 -9.37 4.74
C GLY A 157 -6.14 -8.05 4.28
N LEU A 158 -6.45 -7.20 5.26
CA LEU A 158 -7.08 -5.90 5.06
C LEU A 158 -6.22 -4.79 5.64
N ILE A 159 -6.25 -3.62 5.00
CA ILE A 159 -5.70 -2.36 5.50
C ILE A 159 -6.82 -1.35 5.54
N GLY A 160 -7.05 -0.70 6.68
CA GLY A 160 -8.04 0.37 6.80
C GLY A 160 -7.44 1.74 6.47
N ASN A 161 -8.06 2.45 5.53
CA ASN A 161 -7.66 3.79 5.12
C ASN A 161 -8.87 4.71 4.92
N ALA A 162 -9.54 5.06 6.03
CA ALA A 162 -10.62 6.04 6.03
C ALA A 162 -10.03 7.44 5.80
N ASN A 163 -10.05 7.87 4.55
CA ASN A 163 -9.32 9.06 4.11
C ASN A 163 -10.09 9.85 3.05
N LEU A 164 -10.35 11.12 3.34
CA LEU A 164 -10.84 12.16 2.43
C LEU A 164 -9.77 13.22 2.18
N ILE A 165 -8.50 12.84 2.36
CA ILE A 165 -7.35 13.71 2.17
C ILE A 165 -7.42 14.86 3.18
N ASP A 166 -7.61 16.09 2.70
CA ASP A 166 -7.58 17.30 3.51
C ASP A 166 -8.88 17.46 4.33
N GLU A 167 -9.93 16.68 4.02
CA GLU A 167 -11.23 16.69 4.72
C GLU A 167 -11.37 15.55 5.75
N THR A 168 -10.31 14.76 5.96
CA THR A 168 -10.36 13.66 6.93
C THR A 168 -10.42 14.21 8.36
N THR A 169 -11.38 13.74 9.16
CA THR A 169 -11.49 14.08 10.58
C THR A 169 -11.17 12.89 11.49
N PRO A 170 -10.84 13.11 12.77
CA PRO A 170 -10.71 12.01 13.74
C PRO A 170 -11.96 11.11 13.81
N ALA A 171 -13.15 11.70 13.66
CA ALA A 171 -14.40 10.96 13.64
C ALA A 171 -14.53 10.01 12.42
N ASP A 172 -13.95 10.38 11.27
CA ASP A 172 -13.88 9.50 10.10
C ASP A 172 -12.93 8.32 10.35
N ILE A 173 -11.80 8.56 11.02
CA ILE A 173 -10.85 7.51 11.40
C ILE A 173 -11.53 6.48 12.30
N TYR A 174 -12.18 6.89 13.40
CA TYR A 174 -12.84 5.95 14.31
C TYR A 174 -13.95 5.16 13.62
N ARG A 175 -14.82 5.83 12.84
CA ARG A 175 -15.86 5.15 12.04
C ARG A 175 -15.26 4.17 11.04
N GLY A 176 -14.14 4.53 10.44
CA GLY A 176 -13.38 3.68 9.54
C GLY A 176 -12.82 2.43 10.21
N VAL A 177 -12.23 2.57 11.39
CA VAL A 177 -11.71 1.45 12.19
C VAL A 177 -12.85 0.48 12.52
N GLU A 178 -13.97 0.97 13.02
CA GLU A 178 -15.16 0.16 13.35
C GLU A 178 -15.70 -0.57 12.11
N PHE A 179 -15.77 0.12 10.96
CA PHE A 179 -16.21 -0.46 9.70
C PHE A 179 -15.29 -1.62 9.26
N VAL A 180 -13.97 -1.39 9.24
CA VAL A 180 -13.01 -2.40 8.76
C VAL A 180 -12.90 -3.57 9.73
N GLN A 181 -13.10 -3.35 11.04
CA GLN A 181 -13.24 -4.45 12.01
C GLN A 181 -14.45 -5.34 11.71
N ARG A 182 -15.60 -4.76 11.34
CA ARG A 182 -16.77 -5.54 10.94
C ARG A 182 -16.51 -6.31 9.65
N LEU A 183 -15.91 -5.66 8.65
CA LEU A 183 -15.50 -6.31 7.41
C LEU A 183 -14.51 -7.46 7.66
N SER A 184 -13.54 -7.28 8.54
CA SER A 184 -12.59 -8.31 8.95
C SER A 184 -13.29 -9.54 9.53
N LYS A 185 -14.26 -9.33 10.42
CA LYS A 185 -15.08 -10.43 10.99
C LYS A 185 -15.90 -11.16 9.92
N GLU A 186 -16.56 -10.41 9.02
CA GLU A 186 -17.43 -10.99 7.99
C GLU A 186 -16.66 -11.73 6.90
N SER A 187 -15.48 -11.22 6.52
CA SER A 187 -14.63 -11.80 5.47
C SER A 187 -13.65 -12.86 5.98
N ALA A 188 -13.55 -13.05 7.30
CA ALA A 188 -12.54 -13.85 7.98
C ALA A 188 -11.09 -13.49 7.61
N LEU A 189 -10.84 -12.24 7.19
CA LEU A 189 -9.51 -11.73 6.86
C LEU A 189 -8.95 -10.92 8.02
N ALA A 190 -7.65 -11.07 8.29
CA ALA A 190 -6.97 -10.29 9.31
C ALA A 190 -6.88 -8.80 8.91
N LEU A 191 -7.36 -7.91 9.79
CA LEU A 191 -7.02 -6.48 9.72
C LEU A 191 -5.58 -6.31 10.17
N ARG A 192 -4.68 -6.01 9.22
CA ARG A 192 -3.23 -5.90 9.48
C ARG A 192 -2.87 -4.60 10.18
N PHE A 193 -3.43 -3.50 9.73
CA PHE A 193 -3.27 -2.18 10.32
C PHE A 193 -4.30 -1.21 9.75
N VAL A 194 -4.45 -0.08 10.43
CA VAL A 194 -5.17 1.09 9.93
C VAL A 194 -4.18 2.22 9.69
N THR A 195 -4.63 3.25 9.00
CA THR A 195 -3.79 4.39 8.62
C THR A 195 -4.35 5.67 9.19
N VAL A 196 -3.46 6.56 9.60
CA VAL A 196 -3.79 7.87 10.16
C VAL A 196 -2.79 8.87 9.60
N ALA A 197 -3.27 9.99 9.05
CA ALA A 197 -2.39 11.07 8.60
C ALA A 197 -1.58 11.64 9.76
N ASP A 198 -0.32 12.01 9.53
CA ASP A 198 0.56 12.58 10.58
C ASP A 198 -0.07 13.78 11.29
N GLU A 199 -0.81 14.60 10.54
CA GLU A 199 -1.53 15.77 11.03
C GLU A 199 -2.61 15.43 12.08
N LEU A 200 -3.29 14.29 11.91
CA LEU A 200 -4.39 13.88 12.79
C LEU A 200 -3.90 13.06 13.98
N LEU A 201 -2.69 12.52 13.93
CA LEU A 201 -2.16 11.64 14.96
C LEU A 201 -2.26 12.21 16.39
N PRO A 202 -2.02 13.52 16.64
CA PRO A 202 -2.19 14.11 17.98
C PRO A 202 -3.63 14.12 18.50
N GLU A 203 -4.62 14.03 17.61
CA GLU A 203 -6.06 14.03 17.93
C GLU A 203 -6.63 12.60 18.05
N ILE A 204 -5.81 11.60 17.78
CA ILE A 204 -6.20 10.19 17.84
C ILE A 204 -5.83 9.59 19.19
N ASP A 205 -6.83 9.07 19.86
CA ASP A 205 -6.68 8.21 21.02
C ASP A 205 -6.27 6.81 20.56
N MET A 206 -4.99 6.50 20.76
CA MET A 206 -4.38 5.24 20.35
C MET A 206 -4.91 4.04 21.16
N GLU A 207 -5.48 4.24 22.34
CA GLU A 207 -6.07 3.15 23.13
C GLU A 207 -7.35 2.60 22.46
N ARG A 208 -7.99 3.40 21.61
CA ARG A 208 -9.16 3.00 20.82
C ARG A 208 -8.80 2.23 19.54
N MET A 209 -7.51 2.12 19.22
CA MET A 209 -7.04 1.41 18.04
C MET A 209 -6.79 -0.07 18.37
N ALA A 210 -7.67 -0.95 17.88
CA ALA A 210 -7.55 -2.39 18.13
C ALA A 210 -6.53 -3.12 17.23
N CYS A 211 -5.74 -2.38 16.44
CA CYS A 211 -4.74 -2.90 15.53
C CYS A 211 -3.61 -1.88 15.37
N PRO A 212 -2.45 -2.26 14.80
CA PRO A 212 -1.36 -1.33 14.55
C PRO A 212 -1.82 -0.15 13.67
N VAL A 213 -1.18 1.00 13.85
CA VAL A 213 -1.44 2.21 13.07
C VAL A 213 -0.21 2.53 12.24
N LEU A 214 -0.39 2.62 10.92
CA LEU A 214 0.60 3.19 10.02
C LEU A 214 0.36 4.70 9.90
N THR A 215 1.30 5.50 10.37
CA THR A 215 1.27 6.96 10.15
C THR A 215 1.54 7.26 8.69
N ILE A 216 0.67 8.06 8.06
CA ILE A 216 0.80 8.49 6.67
C ILE A 216 1.39 9.90 6.62
N TYR A 217 2.62 9.99 6.11
CA TYR A 217 3.23 11.25 5.70
C TYR A 217 3.00 11.40 4.21
N ARG A 218 2.21 12.41 3.84
CA ARG A 218 1.76 12.57 2.44
C ARG A 218 2.93 12.88 1.51
N GLN A 219 3.24 11.94 0.61
CA GLN A 219 4.25 12.08 -0.43
C GLN A 219 3.64 12.49 -1.78
N LEU A 220 2.45 11.97 -2.09
CA LEU A 220 1.78 12.21 -3.35
C LEU A 220 0.93 13.48 -3.26
N VAL A 221 1.57 14.60 -3.53
CA VAL A 221 0.97 15.94 -3.48
C VAL A 221 0.95 16.59 -4.87
N PRO A 222 -0.05 17.44 -5.16
CA PRO A 222 0.00 18.26 -6.37
C PRO A 222 1.27 19.14 -6.42
N PRO A 223 1.72 19.59 -7.62
CA PRO A 223 2.98 20.32 -7.78
C PRO A 223 3.13 21.60 -6.94
N TRP A 224 2.01 22.17 -6.48
CA TRP A 224 1.97 23.38 -5.66
C TRP A 224 1.99 23.13 -4.15
N LYS A 225 1.94 21.87 -3.70
CA LYS A 225 2.07 21.47 -2.29
C LYS A 225 3.44 20.81 -2.06
N LYS A 226 3.99 20.95 -0.86
CA LYS A 226 5.24 20.24 -0.47
C LYS A 226 4.88 18.90 0.16
N ALA A 227 5.54 17.83 -0.29
CA ALA A 227 5.47 16.52 0.35
C ALA A 227 6.00 16.63 1.79
N ARG A 228 5.39 15.89 2.72
CA ARG A 228 5.81 15.86 4.12
C ARG A 228 6.84 14.76 4.30
N VAL A 229 8.01 15.07 4.83
CA VAL A 229 9.00 14.04 5.17
C VAL A 229 8.79 13.65 6.63
N PRO A 230 8.86 12.35 6.99
CA PRO A 230 8.87 11.96 8.39
C PRO A 230 10.01 12.67 9.15
N GLN A 231 9.71 13.60 10.06
CA GLN A 231 10.72 14.32 10.83
C GLN A 231 11.25 13.44 11.99
N HIS A 232 12.57 13.25 12.03
CA HIS A 232 13.40 12.62 13.08
C HIS A 232 13.23 11.11 13.34
N GLN A 233 14.25 10.32 12.94
CA GLN A 233 14.93 9.29 13.76
C GLN A 233 16.17 8.64 13.11
N PHE A 234 16.72 9.17 12.01
CA PHE A 234 18.08 8.79 11.58
C PHE A 234 19.12 9.61 12.35
N ASN A 235 19.28 9.32 13.65
CA ASN A 235 20.54 9.61 14.31
C ASN A 235 21.55 8.57 13.81
N GLY A 236 22.10 8.81 12.61
CA GLY A 236 23.32 8.16 12.17
C GLY A 236 24.42 8.52 13.16
N GLY A 237 24.80 7.56 13.99
CA GLY A 237 26.02 7.65 14.79
C GLY A 237 27.19 7.94 13.87
N LYS A 238 27.92 9.00 14.19
CA LYS A 238 29.27 9.24 13.69
C LYS A 238 30.21 8.15 14.20
#